data_AF-A0A820JAP6-F1
#
_entry.id   AF-A0A820JAP6-F1
#
_cell.length_a   1.000
_cell.length_b   1.000
_cell.length_c   1.000
_cell.angle_alpha   90.00
_cell.angle_beta   90.00
_cell.angle_gamma   90.00
#
_symmetry.space_group_name_H-M   'P 1'
#
loop_
_entity.id
_entity.type
_entity.pdbx_description
1 polymer ?
#
loop_
_entity_poly.entity_id
_entity_poly.type
_entity_poly.pdbx_seq_one_letter_code
_entity_poly.pdbx_strand_id
1 'polypeptide(L)' 'NALLIGVGGSGKQSLARLAAFVSSLDVFQITIKPNYGINDFKIDLNNLYRRAALKGL' A
#
# COMPACT_ATOMS: atom_id res chain seq x y z
N ASN A 1 -3.51 -12.92 -2.71
CA ASN A 1 -4.18 -11.71 -3.25
C ASN A 1 -5.67 -11.78 -2.97
N ALA A 2 -6.27 -10.69 -2.49
CA ALA A 2 -7.71 -10.60 -2.20
C ALA A 2 -8.25 -9.23 -2.63
N LEU A 3 -9.51 -9.17 -3.07
CA LEU A 3 -10.20 -7.93 -3.42
C LEU A 3 -11.28 -7.64 -2.37
N LEU A 4 -11.18 -6.51 -1.68
CA LEU A 4 -12.13 -6.11 -0.65
C LEU A 4 -13.29 -5.32 -1.26
N ILE A 5 -14.48 -5.94 -1.31
CA ILE A 5 -15.70 -5.33 -1.85
C ILE A 5 -16.59 -4.84 -0.70
N GLY A 6 -17.18 -3.65 -0.85
CA GLY A 6 -18.15 -3.12 0.12
C GLY A 6 -18.37 -1.62 -0.07
N VAL A 7 -19.42 -1.09 0.56
CA VAL A 7 -19.83 0.33 0.44
C VAL A 7 -18.87 1.28 1.18
N GLY A 8 -18.98 2.59 0.94
CA GLY A 8 -18.21 3.61 1.66
C GLY A 8 -18.42 3.52 3.18
N GLY A 9 -17.38 3.79 3.98
CA GLY A 9 -17.47 3.74 5.45
C GLY A 9 -17.36 2.34 6.10
N SER A 10 -17.37 1.25 5.33
CA SER A 10 -17.26 -0.15 5.84
C SER A 10 -15.91 -0.53 6.48
N GLY A 11 -14.96 0.39 6.61
CA GLY A 11 -13.69 0.13 7.30
C GLY A 11 -12.70 -0.79 6.57
N LYS A 12 -12.94 -1.16 5.31
CA LYS A 12 -12.08 -2.09 4.53
C LYS A 12 -10.59 -1.76 4.59
N GLN A 13 -10.25 -0.47 4.42
CA GLN A 13 -8.86 0.01 4.46
C GLN A 13 -8.28 -0.08 5.89
N SER A 14 -9.06 0.28 6.90
CA SER A 14 -8.64 0.20 8.30
C SER A 14 -8.43 -1.25 8.74
N LEU A 15 -9.32 -2.16 8.36
CA LEU A 15 -9.22 -3.59 8.65
C LEU A 15 -8.00 -4.22 7.96
N ALA A 16 -7.75 -3.88 6.69
CA ALA A 16 -6.56 -4.35 5.98
C ALA A 16 -5.26 -3.89 6.66
N ARG A 17 -5.21 -2.63 7.11
CA ARG A 17 -4.07 -2.10 7.87
C ARG A 17 -3.91 -2.79 9.23
N LEU A 18 -5.01 -3.06 9.94
CA LEU A 18 -4.98 -3.80 11.20
C LEU A 18 -4.46 -5.23 11.00
N ALA A 19 -4.92 -5.92 9.98
CA ALA A 19 -4.47 -7.28 9.66
C ALA A 19 -2.96 -7.30 9.32
N ALA A 20 -2.48 -6.31 8.55
CA ALA A 20 -1.05 -6.15 8.27
C ALA A 20 -0.25 -5.89 9.56
N PHE A 21 -0.75 -5.03 10.46
CA PHE A 21 -0.12 -4.76 11.74
C PHE A 21 0.00 -6.01 12.61
N VAL A 22 -1.07 -6.78 12.78
CA VAL A 22 -1.05 -8.06 13.52
C VAL A 22 -0.06 -9.05 12.92
N SER A 23 0.08 -9.03 11.58
CA SER A 23 1.01 -9.90 10.86
C SER A 23 2.44 -9.34 10.79
N SER A 24 2.74 -8.22 11.46
CA SER A 24 4.03 -7.52 11.38
C SER A 24 4.47 -7.18 9.94
N LEU A 25 3.50 -6.93 9.06
CA LEU A 25 3.73 -6.54 7.67
C LEU A 25 3.69 -5.02 7.53
N ASP A 26 4.55 -4.49 6.67
CA ASP A 26 4.47 -3.08 6.27
C ASP A 26 3.36 -2.86 5.25
N VAL A 27 2.63 -1.75 5.44
CA VAL A 27 1.64 -1.29 4.47
C VAL A 27 2.23 -0.17 3.63
N PHE A 28 2.23 -0.39 2.31
CA PHE A 28 2.51 0.66 1.33
C PHE A 28 1.22 1.04 0.61
N GLN A 29 0.93 2.35 0.57
CA GLN A 29 -0.24 2.88 -0.11
C GLN A 29 0.17 4.06 -0.98
N ILE A 30 -0.09 3.92 -2.28
CA ILE A 30 0.10 5.01 -3.24
C ILE A 30 -0.94 6.09 -2.96
N THR A 31 -0.48 7.34 -2.90
CA THR A 31 -1.32 8.52 -2.72
C THR A 31 -1.38 9.30 -4.02
N ILE A 32 -2.54 9.31 -4.66
CA ILE A 32 -2.78 10.05 -5.89
C ILE A 32 -2.81 11.55 -5.59
N LYS A 33 -2.11 12.32 -6.41
CA LYS A 33 -2.03 13.79 -6.35
C LYS A 33 -2.47 14.39 -7.68
N PRO A 34 -2.79 15.70 -7.76
CA PRO A 34 -2.98 16.36 -9.04
C PRO A 34 -1.75 16.14 -9.94
N ASN A 35 -1.99 15.80 -11.22
CA ASN A 35 -0.96 15.46 -12.21
C ASN A 35 -0.16 14.17 -11.92
N TYR A 36 -0.65 13.26 -11.07
CA TYR A 36 -0.02 11.96 -10.87
C TYR A 36 0.04 11.16 -12.18
N GLY A 37 1.25 10.88 -12.64
CA GLY A 37 1.50 10.19 -13.90
C GLY A 37 2.26 8.88 -13.75
N ILE A 38 2.56 8.26 -14.89
CA ILE A 38 3.31 6.99 -14.95
C ILE A 38 4.71 7.13 -14.32
N ASN A 39 5.34 8.31 -14.43
CA ASN A 39 6.65 8.54 -13.83
C ASN A 39 6.59 8.55 -12.31
N ASP A 40 5.57 9.18 -11.71
CA ASP A 40 5.36 9.17 -10.26
C ASP A 40 5.08 7.75 -9.76
N PHE A 41 4.27 6.99 -10.51
CA PHE A 41 4.02 5.58 -10.23
C PHE A 41 5.30 4.73 -10.23
N LYS A 42 6.19 4.92 -11.21
CA LYS A 42 7.49 4.24 -11.24
C LYS A 42 8.36 4.62 -10.03
N ILE A 43 8.33 5.87 -9.60
CA ILE A 43 9.07 6.34 -8.42
C ILE A 43 8.53 5.67 -7.15
N ASP A 44 7.20 5.62 -7.00
CA ASP A 44 6.55 4.94 -5.87
C ASP A 44 6.90 3.45 -5.81
N LEU A 45 6.90 2.76 -6.95
CA LEU A 45 7.33 1.36 -7.03
C LEU A 45 8.80 1.19 -6.68
N ASN A 46 9.69 2.04 -7.18
CA ASN A 46 11.11 1.99 -6.82
C ASN A 46 11.32 2.17 -5.31
N ASN A 47 10.55 3.06 -4.68
CA ASN A 47 10.57 3.25 -3.23
C ASN A 47 10.06 2.00 -2.49
N LEU A 48 8.99 1.36 -2.98
CA LEU A 48 8.48 0.10 -2.43
C LEU A 48 9.53 -1.02 -2.51
N TYR A 49 10.16 -1.21 -3.68
CA TYR A 49 11.19 -2.24 -3.86
C TYR A 49 12.40 -2.00 -2.96
N ARG A 50 12.85 -0.75 -2.79
CA ARG A 50 13.93 -0.42 -1.85
C ARG A 50 13.57 -0.78 -0.40
N ARG A 51 12.35 -0.47 0.04
CA ARG A 51 11.88 -0.82 1.39
C ARG A 51 11.80 -2.33 1.60
N ALA A 52 11.31 -3.07 0.60
CA ALA A 52 11.26 -4.51 0.65
C ALA A 52 12.67 -5.15 0.65
N ALA A 53 13.59 -4.62 -0.15
CA ALA A 53 14.96 -5.12 -0.24
C ALA A 53 15.74 -4.93 1.06
N LEU A 54 15.55 -3.81 1.77
CA LEU A 54 16.22 -3.55 3.05
C LEU A 54 15.63 -4.33 4.23
N LYS A 55 14.41 -4.88 4.08
CA LYS A 55 13.76 -5.71 5.11
C LYS A 55 14.08 -7.20 5.01
N GLY A 56 14.74 -7.64 3.94
CA GLY A 56 15.12 -9.03 3.70
C GLY A 56 16.60 -9.35 3.97
N LEU A 57 17.36 -8.39 4.50
CA LEU A 57 18.70 -8.53 5.07
C LEU A 57 18.60 -8.43 6.59
#